data_AF-A0A2B4SFX1-F1
#
_entry.id   AF-A0A2B4SFX1-F1
#
_cell.length_a   1.000
_cell.length_b   1.000
_cell.length_c   1.000
_cell.angle_alpha   90.00
_cell.angle_beta   90.00
_cell.angle_gamma   90.00
#
_symmetry.space_group_name_H-M   'P 1'
#
loop_
_entity.id
_entity.type
_entity.pdbx_description
1 polymer ?
#
loop_
_entity_poly.entity_id
_entity_poly.type
_entity_poly.pdbx_seq_one_letter_code
_entity_poly.pdbx_strand_id
1 'polypeptide(L)'
;MEGVVSLRNSFRVLRRSTSQIIAKHPQIYNRTWCFQAKETKENMENTNARVFDTHDREWNTEDHQLISQNETGQVPGHYLWVNGTSVSSNAVSTNQKTLFKIHTVIEKDNNGKAHQVVILENKSGSVVAINKDDDTVLVKDLPKPPSQYNTLREVKKERPEVLFYKVAREPGSNLFYFKSYLKDKQRILGFDTSGKALNTSEVDSNREESWFKVI
;
A
#
# COMPACT_ATOMS: atom_id res chain seq x y z
N MET A 1 2.40 47.16 -63.60
CA MET A 1 2.36 48.30 -62.66
C MET A 1 2.74 47.72 -61.31
N GLU A 2 4.05 47.64 -61.06
CA GLU A 2 4.84 48.66 -60.33
C GLU A 2 4.45 48.72 -58.84
N GLY A 3 5.31 48.61 -57.83
CA GLY A 3 6.77 48.48 -57.69
C GLY A 3 7.06 48.07 -56.22
N VAL A 4 8.06 47.24 -55.88
CA VAL A 4 9.53 47.46 -55.81
C VAL A 4 10.02 47.99 -54.43
N VAL A 5 10.68 47.10 -53.65
CA VAL A 5 12.00 47.20 -52.93
C VAL A 5 12.10 48.20 -51.74
N SER A 6 12.67 47.88 -50.55
CA SER A 6 14.12 47.73 -50.23
C SER A 6 14.31 47.53 -48.70
N LEU A 7 14.91 46.43 -48.20
CA LEU A 7 16.32 46.23 -47.74
C LEU A 7 16.85 47.05 -46.53
N ARG A 8 17.19 46.26 -45.48
CA ARG A 8 18.39 46.26 -44.61
C ARG A 8 18.97 47.59 -44.09
N ASN A 9 19.21 47.64 -42.79
CA ASN A 9 20.49 48.18 -42.30
C ASN A 9 21.00 47.51 -41.03
N SER A 10 22.32 47.56 -40.90
CA SER A 10 23.22 46.70 -40.14
C SER A 10 24.12 47.56 -39.24
N PHE A 11 24.62 46.95 -38.16
CA PHE A 11 25.94 47.16 -37.50
C PHE A 11 26.23 48.31 -36.49
N ARG A 12 26.61 47.84 -35.27
CA ARG A 12 27.76 48.13 -34.37
C ARG A 12 28.13 49.55 -33.88
N VAL A 13 28.41 49.64 -32.56
CA VAL A 13 29.72 49.92 -31.86
C VAL A 13 29.39 50.51 -30.46
N LEU A 14 29.61 49.88 -29.29
CA LEU A 14 30.82 49.59 -28.48
C LEU A 14 31.46 50.79 -27.72
N ARG A 15 31.28 50.87 -26.38
CA ARG A 15 32.24 51.32 -25.31
C ARG A 15 31.74 50.75 -23.96
N ARG A 16 32.40 49.78 -23.30
CA ARG A 16 33.61 49.79 -22.43
C ARG A 16 33.54 50.67 -21.15
N SER A 17 33.46 50.00 -19.99
CA SER A 17 34.39 50.12 -18.84
C SER A 17 34.25 48.83 -18.00
N THR A 18 35.17 47.84 -18.03
CA THR A 18 36.36 47.64 -17.15
C THR A 18 36.09 47.95 -15.67
N SER A 19 36.27 47.04 -14.70
CA SER A 19 37.40 46.10 -14.46
C SER A 19 36.91 44.74 -13.90
N GLN A 20 37.28 43.55 -14.40
CA GLN A 20 38.47 42.71 -14.11
C GLN A 20 38.92 42.75 -12.63
N ILE A 21 39.13 41.61 -11.93
CA ILE A 21 40.33 40.75 -12.06
C ILE A 21 40.15 39.39 -11.32
N ILE A 22 40.40 38.30 -12.06
CA ILE A 22 41.25 37.10 -11.79
C ILE A 22 40.90 36.21 -10.57
N ALA A 23 40.30 35.02 -10.73
CA ALA A 23 40.80 33.73 -11.28
C ALA A 23 41.63 32.87 -10.30
N LYS A 24 41.26 31.57 -10.24
CA LYS A 24 42.09 30.35 -10.38
C LYS A 24 41.70 29.26 -9.38
N HIS A 25 41.12 28.18 -9.92
CA HIS A 25 41.36 26.81 -9.44
C HIS A 25 42.83 26.43 -9.74
N PRO A 26 43.50 25.57 -8.93
CA PRO A 26 43.36 24.12 -9.11
C PRO A 26 43.53 23.22 -7.87
N GLN A 27 42.82 22.08 -7.88
CA GLN A 27 43.21 20.68 -7.56
C GLN A 27 44.01 20.27 -6.27
N ILE A 28 43.71 19.04 -5.81
CA ILE A 28 44.59 18.02 -5.16
C ILE A 28 44.35 17.66 -3.66
N TYR A 29 43.84 16.41 -3.48
CA TYR A 29 44.12 15.31 -2.52
C TYR A 29 43.99 15.40 -0.97
N ASN A 30 43.38 14.30 -0.47
CA ASN A 30 43.60 13.53 0.76
C ASN A 30 43.71 14.21 2.12
N ARG A 31 42.80 13.85 3.04
CA ARG A 31 43.17 13.55 4.44
C ARG A 31 42.39 12.38 5.01
N THR A 32 43.03 11.22 4.97
CA THR A 32 42.98 10.20 6.02
C THR A 32 43.36 10.88 7.35
N TRP A 33 42.54 10.73 8.38
CA TRP A 33 42.97 10.98 9.75
C TRP A 33 42.89 9.67 10.53
N CYS A 34 44.06 9.06 10.74
CA CYS A 34 44.31 8.19 11.87
C CYS A 34 44.26 9.03 13.14
N PHE A 35 43.55 8.56 14.17
CA PHE A 35 43.92 8.92 15.54
C PHE A 35 44.06 7.66 16.38
N GLN A 36 45.19 7.68 17.09
CA GLN A 36 45.84 6.61 17.82
C GLN A 36 45.03 6.17 19.04
N ALA A 37 45.05 4.87 19.31
CA ALA A 37 44.64 4.31 20.59
C ALA A 37 45.51 4.89 21.72
N LYS A 38 44.87 5.51 22.70
CA LYS A 38 45.40 5.65 24.05
C LYS A 38 44.42 4.95 24.98
N GLU A 39 44.87 3.88 25.60
CA GLU A 39 44.20 3.28 26.75
C GLU A 39 44.17 4.26 27.91
N THR A 40 42.98 4.50 28.45
CA THR A 40 42.83 4.86 29.86
C THR A 40 41.59 4.14 30.39
N LYS A 41 41.81 3.25 31.35
CA LYS A 41 40.76 2.63 32.17
C LYS A 41 40.18 3.69 33.11
N GLU A 42 38.87 3.89 33.09
CA GLU A 42 38.04 3.91 34.30
C GLU A 42 36.53 4.09 34.01
N ASN A 43 35.79 3.13 34.55
CA ASN A 43 34.46 3.20 35.18
C ASN A 43 33.17 3.65 34.47
N MET A 44 32.25 2.68 34.56
CA MET A 44 30.81 2.75 34.80
C MET A 44 29.84 3.07 33.65
N GLU A 45 29.07 2.01 33.37
CA GLU A 45 27.66 2.04 32.98
C GLU A 45 27.30 2.88 31.76
N ASN A 46 27.32 2.24 30.58
CA ASN A 46 26.25 2.51 29.65
C ASN A 46 25.96 1.35 28.71
N THR A 47 24.72 0.90 28.81
CA THR A 47 23.88 0.35 27.75
C THR A 47 24.50 -0.72 26.85
N ASN A 48 24.02 -1.95 27.04
CA ASN A 48 23.81 -2.87 25.93
C ASN A 48 22.99 -2.13 24.86
N ALA A 49 23.67 -1.47 23.94
CA ALA A 49 23.09 -1.00 22.70
C ALA A 49 22.69 -2.26 21.93
N ARG A 50 21.49 -2.77 22.23
CA ARG A 50 20.75 -3.59 21.29
C ARG A 50 20.52 -2.70 20.09
N VAL A 51 21.40 -2.83 19.10
CA VAL A 51 21.11 -2.39 17.75
C VAL A 51 19.93 -3.24 17.32
N PHE A 52 18.73 -2.71 17.52
CA PHE A 52 17.55 -3.20 16.84
C PHE A 52 17.75 -2.79 15.39
N ASP A 53 18.25 -3.71 14.58
CA ASP A 53 18.05 -3.65 13.15
C ASP A 53 16.55 -3.92 12.91
N THR A 54 15.73 -2.91 13.17
CA THR A 54 14.38 -2.88 12.63
C THR A 54 14.53 -2.60 11.15
N HIS A 55 14.60 -3.66 10.36
CA HIS A 55 14.13 -3.59 8.99
C HIS A 55 12.71 -3.02 9.07
N ASP A 56 12.56 -1.72 8.84
CA ASP A 56 11.31 -1.00 9.08
C ASP A 56 10.18 -1.66 8.31
N ARG A 57 9.21 -2.20 9.06
CA ARG A 57 8.07 -2.90 8.48
C ARG A 57 7.24 -1.92 7.66
N GLU A 58 7.04 -2.22 6.37
CA GLU A 58 6.34 -1.34 5.41
C GLU A 58 4.84 -1.20 5.70
N TRP A 59 4.27 -2.13 6.46
CA TRP A 59 2.84 -2.26 6.67
C TRP A 59 2.34 -1.41 7.85
N ASN A 60 1.37 -0.53 7.60
CA ASN A 60 0.54 0.03 8.66
C ASN A 60 -0.51 -1.02 9.09
N THR A 61 -0.78 -1.18 10.38
CA THR A 61 -1.77 -2.16 10.88
C THR A 61 -2.76 -1.49 11.81
N GLU A 62 -4.05 -1.69 11.55
CA GLU A 62 -5.13 -1.17 12.38
C GLU A 62 -6.20 -2.23 12.60
N ASP A 63 -6.82 -2.19 13.78
CA ASP A 63 -7.96 -3.04 14.12
C ASP A 63 -9.25 -2.39 13.63
N HIS A 64 -10.06 -3.15 12.91
CA HIS A 64 -11.28 -2.66 12.26
C HIS A 64 -12.37 -3.72 12.25
N GLN A 65 -13.61 -3.27 12.15
CA GLN A 65 -14.72 -4.08 11.66
C GLN A 65 -15.09 -3.64 10.25
N LEU A 66 -15.53 -4.59 9.42
CA LEU A 66 -15.94 -4.34 8.04
C LEU A 66 -17.43 -4.61 7.90
N ILE A 67 -18.17 -3.63 7.38
CA ILE A 67 -19.62 -3.74 7.15
C ILE A 67 -19.88 -3.84 5.65
N SER A 68 -20.48 -4.96 5.22
CA SER A 68 -21.02 -5.11 3.87
C SER A 68 -22.23 -4.21 3.69
N GLN A 69 -22.33 -3.51 2.56
CA GLN A 69 -23.45 -2.61 2.28
C GLN A 69 -24.61 -3.28 1.52
N ASN A 70 -24.54 -4.60 1.28
CA ASN A 70 -25.67 -5.36 0.75
C ASN A 70 -26.70 -5.68 1.86
N GLU A 71 -27.28 -4.64 2.44
CA GLU A 71 -28.06 -4.68 3.68
C GLU A 71 -29.55 -5.05 3.47
N THR A 72 -29.93 -5.40 2.25
CA THR A 72 -31.35 -5.59 1.89
C THR A 72 -31.94 -6.92 2.35
N GLY A 73 -31.12 -7.89 2.76
CA GLY A 73 -31.59 -9.19 3.23
C GLY A 73 -31.94 -9.25 4.71
N GLN A 74 -32.80 -10.21 5.08
CA GLN A 74 -33.23 -10.43 6.46
C GLN A 74 -32.19 -11.26 7.24
N VAL A 75 -31.06 -10.64 7.57
CA VAL A 75 -29.97 -11.25 8.35
C VAL A 75 -29.69 -10.46 9.63
N PRO A 76 -29.11 -11.08 10.67
CA PRO A 76 -28.99 -10.43 11.98
C PRO A 76 -28.01 -9.26 12.01
N GLY A 77 -27.10 -9.15 11.04
CA GLY A 77 -26.22 -7.99 10.86
C GLY A 77 -25.43 -8.12 9.56
N HIS A 78 -24.62 -7.11 9.24
CA HIS A 78 -23.89 -7.05 7.96
C HIS A 78 -22.35 -7.06 8.11
N TYR A 79 -21.86 -7.48 9.28
CA TYR A 79 -20.44 -7.48 9.58
C TYR A 79 -19.76 -8.69 8.94
N LEU A 80 -18.66 -8.44 8.23
CA LEU A 80 -17.76 -9.47 7.75
C LEU A 80 -17.24 -10.29 8.93
N TRP A 81 -17.22 -11.62 8.81
CA TRP A 81 -16.67 -12.50 9.82
C TRP A 81 -16.12 -13.79 9.21
N VAL A 82 -15.21 -14.44 9.94
CA VAL A 82 -14.68 -15.76 9.59
C VAL A 82 -15.67 -16.85 10.04
N ASN A 83 -16.22 -17.57 9.07
CA ASN A 83 -17.14 -18.67 9.24
C ASN A 83 -16.49 -19.99 8.79
N GLY A 84 -15.72 -20.60 9.70
CA GLY A 84 -14.93 -21.80 9.40
C GLY A 84 -13.83 -21.49 8.39
N THR A 85 -13.86 -22.17 7.24
CA THR A 85 -12.90 -22.00 6.14
C THR A 85 -13.32 -20.94 5.12
N SER A 86 -14.41 -20.21 5.39
CA SER A 86 -14.98 -19.18 4.51
C SER A 86 -15.23 -17.88 5.26
N VAL A 87 -15.66 -16.85 4.53
CA VAL A 87 -16.15 -15.59 5.12
C VAL A 87 -17.63 -15.43 4.85
N SER A 88 -18.31 -14.72 5.74
CA SER A 88 -19.71 -14.32 5.56
C SER A 88 -19.89 -12.91 6.08
N SER A 89 -20.95 -12.23 5.67
CA SER A 89 -21.27 -10.87 6.10
C SER A 89 -22.63 -10.79 6.78
N ASN A 90 -23.02 -11.84 7.51
CA ASN A 90 -24.31 -11.92 8.21
C ASN A 90 -24.17 -11.90 9.75
N ALA A 91 -23.04 -11.43 10.28
CA ALA A 91 -22.81 -11.36 11.73
C ALA A 91 -23.20 -9.98 12.31
N VAL A 92 -23.47 -9.97 13.61
CA VAL A 92 -23.63 -8.77 14.44
C VAL A 92 -22.28 -8.25 14.94
N SER A 93 -22.23 -6.96 15.29
CA SER A 93 -21.02 -6.26 15.75
C SER A 93 -20.36 -6.88 16.99
N THR A 94 -21.12 -7.53 17.87
CA THR A 94 -20.61 -8.12 19.11
C THR A 94 -19.88 -9.45 18.90
N ASN A 95 -19.98 -10.05 17.70
CA ASN A 95 -19.30 -11.29 17.37
C ASN A 95 -17.79 -11.03 17.23
N GLN A 96 -16.99 -11.63 18.11
CA GLN A 96 -15.53 -11.45 18.13
C GLN A 96 -14.85 -11.88 16.82
N LYS A 97 -15.47 -12.78 16.03
CA LYS A 97 -14.97 -13.19 14.71
C LYS A 97 -15.14 -12.11 13.62
N THR A 98 -15.74 -10.97 13.94
CA THR A 98 -15.84 -9.80 13.05
C THR A 98 -14.68 -8.83 13.17
N LEU A 99 -13.76 -9.05 14.13
CA LEU A 99 -12.61 -8.18 14.34
C LEU A 99 -11.47 -8.58 13.41
N PHE A 100 -10.99 -7.62 12.61
CA PHE A 100 -9.87 -7.81 11.69
C PHE A 100 -8.74 -6.84 12.01
N LYS A 101 -7.50 -7.30 11.85
CA LYS A 101 -6.33 -6.45 11.62
C LYS A 101 -6.20 -6.23 10.11
N ILE A 102 -6.28 -4.99 9.67
CA ILE A 102 -6.07 -4.63 8.26
C ILE A 102 -4.65 -4.11 8.12
N HIS A 103 -3.81 -4.88 7.43
CA HIS A 103 -2.44 -4.47 7.13
C HIS A 103 -2.44 -3.74 5.79
N THR A 104 -2.01 -2.48 5.76
CA THR A 104 -2.07 -1.62 4.58
C THR A 104 -0.68 -1.13 4.19
N VAL A 105 -0.43 -1.09 2.88
CA VAL A 105 0.76 -0.49 2.28
C VAL A 105 0.37 0.26 0.99
N ILE A 106 1.12 1.29 0.64
CA ILE A 106 0.91 2.05 -0.60
C ILE A 106 1.86 1.53 -1.68
N GLU A 107 1.30 1.03 -2.79
CA GLU A 107 2.04 0.71 -4.01
C GLU A 107 1.80 1.82 -5.05
N LYS A 108 2.81 2.16 -5.86
CA LYS A 108 2.62 2.99 -7.06
C LYS A 108 2.67 2.11 -8.30
N ASP A 109 1.74 2.33 -9.22
CA ASP A 109 1.79 1.70 -10.53
C ASP A 109 2.80 2.38 -11.47
N ASN A 110 2.94 1.85 -12.68
CA ASN A 110 3.87 2.37 -13.70
C ASN A 110 3.60 3.82 -14.11
N ASN A 111 2.40 4.34 -13.87
CA ASN A 111 2.01 5.72 -14.15
C ASN A 111 2.18 6.62 -12.91
N GLY A 112 2.72 6.08 -11.81
CA GLY A 112 2.90 6.79 -10.55
C GLY A 112 1.63 6.92 -9.71
N LYS A 113 0.51 6.32 -10.12
CA LYS A 113 -0.74 6.36 -9.35
C LYS A 113 -0.62 5.44 -8.14
N ALA A 114 -0.97 5.98 -6.97
CA ALA A 114 -0.93 5.26 -5.71
C ALA A 114 -2.17 4.35 -5.54
N HIS A 115 -1.94 3.15 -5.02
CA HIS A 115 -2.94 2.14 -4.71
C HIS A 115 -2.74 1.64 -3.27
N GLN A 116 -3.83 1.52 -2.53
CA GLN A 116 -3.81 0.86 -1.22
C GLN A 116 -3.87 -0.65 -1.42
N VAL A 117 -2.84 -1.36 -1.00
CA VAL A 117 -2.81 -2.82 -0.96
C VAL A 117 -2.99 -3.26 0.49
N VAL A 118 -3.87 -4.24 0.71
CA VAL A 118 -4.23 -4.71 2.04
C VAL A 118 -4.14 -6.23 2.19
N ILE A 119 -3.92 -6.66 3.43
CA ILE A 119 -4.18 -8.03 3.91
C ILE A 119 -5.28 -7.95 4.98
N LEU A 120 -6.27 -8.82 4.89
CA LEU A 120 -7.36 -8.93 5.85
C LEU A 120 -7.08 -10.09 6.81
N GLU A 121 -6.43 -9.81 7.94
CA GLU A 121 -6.17 -10.79 9.00
C GLU A 121 -7.32 -10.74 10.01
N ASN A 122 -8.01 -11.85 10.26
CA ASN A 122 -8.94 -11.93 11.36
C ASN A 122 -8.18 -11.98 12.69
N LYS A 123 -8.73 -11.45 13.79
CA LYS A 123 -8.04 -11.51 15.10
C LYS A 123 -7.76 -12.94 15.61
N SER A 124 -8.41 -13.96 15.04
CA SER A 124 -8.06 -15.37 15.25
C SER A 124 -6.70 -15.79 14.64
N GLY A 125 -6.11 -14.98 13.77
CA GLY A 125 -4.81 -15.21 13.11
C GLY A 125 -4.92 -15.69 11.66
N SER A 126 -6.12 -16.07 11.21
CA SER A 126 -6.37 -16.49 9.84
C SER A 126 -6.54 -15.30 8.89
N VAL A 127 -6.27 -15.48 7.60
CA VAL A 127 -6.37 -14.42 6.58
C VAL A 127 -7.40 -14.76 5.51
N VAL A 128 -8.07 -13.73 4.99
CA VAL A 128 -8.93 -13.86 3.81
C VAL A 128 -8.08 -14.01 2.56
N ALA A 129 -8.45 -14.92 1.68
CA ALA A 129 -7.75 -15.21 0.44
C ALA A 129 -8.74 -15.58 -0.68
N ILE A 130 -8.27 -15.49 -1.92
CA ILE A 130 -9.02 -15.92 -3.09
C ILE A 130 -8.43 -17.22 -3.63
N ASN A 131 -9.26 -18.23 -3.87
CA ASN A 131 -8.85 -19.38 -4.65
C ASN A 131 -8.60 -18.95 -6.09
N LYS A 132 -7.42 -19.23 -6.63
CA LYS A 132 -7.12 -18.88 -8.02
C LYS A 132 -7.86 -19.77 -9.02
N ASP A 133 -8.19 -21.00 -8.63
CA ASP A 133 -8.70 -22.02 -9.54
C ASP A 133 -10.21 -21.87 -9.78
N ASP A 134 -10.98 -21.56 -8.74
CA ASP A 134 -12.45 -21.46 -8.80
C ASP A 134 -13.01 -20.10 -8.35
N ASP A 135 -12.14 -19.13 -8.05
CA ASP A 135 -12.49 -17.75 -7.67
C ASP A 135 -13.32 -17.62 -6.37
N THR A 136 -13.37 -18.67 -5.57
CA THR A 136 -14.04 -18.65 -4.26
C THR A 136 -13.23 -17.89 -3.22
N VAL A 137 -13.92 -17.34 -2.22
CA VAL A 137 -13.30 -16.72 -1.05
C VAL A 137 -13.10 -17.78 0.02
N LEU A 138 -11.89 -17.83 0.57
CA LEU A 138 -11.51 -18.80 1.59
C LEU A 138 -10.67 -18.15 2.68
N VAL A 139 -10.57 -18.85 3.80
CA VAL A 139 -9.78 -18.45 4.96
C VAL A 139 -8.60 -19.39 5.07
N LYS A 140 -7.39 -18.83 5.20
CA LYS A 140 -6.13 -19.59 5.31
C LYS A 140 -5.37 -19.22 6.57
N ASP A 141 -4.71 -20.21 7.14
CA ASP A 141 -3.62 -19.98 8.07
C ASP A 141 -2.32 -19.81 7.28
N LEU A 142 -1.56 -18.78 7.62
CA LEU A 142 -0.24 -18.55 7.03
C LEU A 142 0.84 -19.19 7.90
N PRO A 143 1.94 -19.67 7.30
CA PRO A 143 3.07 -20.23 8.07
C PRO A 143 3.68 -19.23 9.06
N LYS A 144 3.59 -17.94 8.73
CA LYS A 144 3.91 -16.83 9.62
C LYS A 144 2.79 -15.79 9.57
N PRO A 145 2.46 -15.12 10.69
CA PRO A 145 1.47 -14.05 10.71
C PRO A 145 1.83 -12.91 9.75
N PRO A 146 0.83 -12.20 9.18
CA PRO A 146 1.03 -10.98 8.39
C PRO A 146 1.97 -9.94 9.03
N SER A 147 1.97 -9.84 10.36
CA SER A 147 2.87 -8.96 11.11
C SER A 147 4.37 -9.28 10.95
N GLN A 148 4.72 -10.50 10.53
CA GLN A 148 6.10 -10.98 10.31
C GLN A 148 6.56 -10.90 8.85
N TYR A 149 5.75 -10.33 7.95
CA TYR A 149 6.23 -9.90 6.63
C TYR A 149 6.68 -8.46 6.73
N ASN A 150 7.94 -8.19 6.38
CA ASN A 150 8.48 -6.82 6.46
C ASN A 150 8.05 -6.00 5.25
N THR A 151 8.02 -6.62 4.08
CA THR A 151 7.78 -5.92 2.81
C THR A 151 6.60 -6.49 2.02
N LEU A 152 6.01 -5.64 1.19
CA LEU A 152 4.99 -6.05 0.23
C LEU A 152 5.55 -7.06 -0.81
N ARG A 153 6.84 -6.94 -1.15
CA ARG A 153 7.52 -7.79 -2.14
C ARG A 153 7.54 -9.26 -1.73
N GLU A 154 7.75 -9.55 -0.44
CA GLU A 154 7.71 -10.92 0.10
C GLU A 154 6.35 -11.56 -0.15
N VAL A 155 5.27 -10.88 0.26
CA VAL A 155 3.90 -11.42 0.16
C VAL A 155 3.49 -11.62 -1.30
N LYS A 156 3.86 -10.70 -2.19
CA LYS A 156 3.59 -10.84 -3.64
C LYS A 156 4.21 -12.09 -4.26
N LYS A 157 5.41 -12.46 -3.81
CA LYS A 157 6.14 -13.60 -4.35
C LYS A 157 5.58 -14.91 -3.81
N GLU A 158 5.26 -14.95 -2.52
CA GLU A 158 4.92 -16.20 -1.84
C GLU A 158 3.42 -16.48 -1.81
N ARG A 159 2.60 -15.44 -1.59
CA ARG A 159 1.17 -15.53 -1.27
C ARG A 159 0.35 -14.39 -1.90
N PRO A 160 0.40 -14.17 -3.22
CA PRO A 160 -0.35 -13.05 -3.83
C PRO A 160 -1.87 -13.19 -3.66
N GLU A 161 -2.39 -14.37 -3.34
CA GLU A 161 -3.82 -14.63 -3.20
C GLU A 161 -4.47 -14.02 -1.95
N VAL A 162 -3.66 -13.58 -0.96
CA VAL A 162 -4.14 -12.93 0.27
C VAL A 162 -4.14 -11.40 0.17
N LEU A 163 -3.66 -10.87 -0.95
CA LEU A 163 -3.55 -9.44 -1.21
C LEU A 163 -4.79 -8.92 -1.93
N PHE A 164 -5.25 -7.76 -1.49
CA PHE A 164 -6.34 -7.03 -2.13
C PHE A 164 -5.95 -5.58 -2.36
N TYR A 165 -6.39 -4.99 -3.47
CA TYR A 165 -6.50 -3.55 -3.59
C TYR A 165 -7.75 -3.07 -2.86
N LYS A 166 -7.61 -2.08 -1.99
CA LYS A 166 -8.74 -1.32 -1.42
C LYS A 166 -9.03 -0.15 -2.36
N VAL A 167 -10.15 -0.22 -3.08
CA VAL A 167 -10.51 0.76 -4.11
C VAL A 167 -11.70 1.57 -3.64
N ALA A 168 -11.52 2.86 -3.42
CA ALA A 168 -12.62 3.77 -3.13
C ALA A 168 -13.60 3.78 -4.32
N ARG A 169 -14.91 3.70 -4.04
CA ARG A 169 -15.95 3.75 -5.07
C ARG A 169 -15.83 5.03 -5.90
N GLU A 170 -15.64 6.15 -5.22
CA GLU A 170 -15.40 7.47 -5.78
C GLU A 170 -14.25 8.14 -5.00
N PRO A 171 -13.50 9.07 -5.59
CA PRO A 171 -12.45 9.79 -4.87
C PRO A 171 -12.97 10.44 -3.57
N GLY A 172 -12.35 10.13 -2.44
CA GLY A 172 -12.76 10.65 -1.11
C GLY A 172 -13.94 9.91 -0.46
N SER A 173 -14.49 8.88 -1.11
CA SER A 173 -15.58 8.06 -0.57
C SER A 173 -15.13 7.20 0.62
N ASN A 174 -15.99 7.10 1.64
CA ASN A 174 -15.87 6.12 2.72
C ASN A 174 -16.34 4.71 2.31
N LEU A 175 -17.04 4.60 1.17
CA LEU A 175 -17.36 3.35 0.51
C LEU A 175 -16.21 2.92 -0.39
N PHE A 176 -15.82 1.67 -0.26
CA PHE A 176 -14.79 1.03 -1.08
C PHE A 176 -15.14 -0.44 -1.34
N TYR A 177 -14.45 -1.06 -2.27
CA TYR A 177 -14.51 -2.50 -2.52
C TYR A 177 -13.10 -3.10 -2.49
N PHE A 178 -13.02 -4.41 -2.25
CA PHE A 178 -11.76 -5.14 -2.32
C PHE A 178 -11.64 -5.88 -3.65
N LYS A 179 -10.63 -5.51 -4.43
CA LYS A 179 -10.27 -6.20 -5.67
C LYS A 179 -9.05 -7.09 -5.41
N SER A 180 -9.10 -8.35 -5.83
CA SER A 180 -7.93 -9.25 -5.70
C SER A 180 -6.69 -8.69 -6.38
N TYR A 181 -5.52 -8.95 -5.80
CA TYR A 181 -4.22 -8.61 -6.39
C TYR A 181 -3.84 -9.55 -7.56
N LEU A 182 -4.50 -10.70 -7.71
CA LEU A 182 -4.25 -11.64 -8.80
C LEU A 182 -4.53 -10.97 -10.16
N LYS A 183 -3.58 -11.06 -11.09
CA LYS A 183 -3.55 -10.25 -12.33
C LYS A 183 -4.20 -10.91 -13.55
N ASP A 184 -4.55 -12.18 -13.46
CA ASP A 184 -5.06 -12.97 -14.57
C ASP A 184 -6.48 -12.57 -14.99
N LYS A 185 -7.33 -12.21 -14.02
CA LYS A 185 -8.68 -11.68 -14.28
C LYS A 185 -9.19 -10.88 -13.08
N GLN A 186 -10.25 -10.11 -13.31
CA GLN A 186 -10.92 -9.38 -12.24
C GLN A 186 -11.58 -10.35 -11.26
N ARG A 187 -11.33 -10.09 -9.97
CA ARG A 187 -11.99 -10.75 -8.84
C ARG A 187 -12.29 -9.71 -7.78
N ILE A 188 -13.54 -9.58 -7.38
CA ILE A 188 -13.99 -8.61 -6.39
C ILE A 188 -14.66 -9.38 -5.25
N LEU A 189 -14.29 -9.05 -4.02
CA LEU A 189 -14.95 -9.60 -2.84
C LEU A 189 -16.36 -9.01 -2.76
N GLY A 190 -17.36 -9.88 -2.68
CA GLY A 190 -18.74 -9.46 -2.51
C GLY A 190 -19.61 -10.51 -1.85
N PHE A 191 -20.77 -10.08 -1.38
CA PHE A 191 -21.73 -10.89 -0.64
C PHE A 191 -23.13 -10.72 -1.21
N ASP A 192 -23.91 -11.79 -1.20
CA ASP A 192 -25.34 -11.71 -1.46
C ASP A 192 -26.11 -11.13 -0.28
N THR A 193 -27.42 -10.96 -0.43
CA THR A 193 -28.30 -10.39 0.60
C THR A 193 -28.41 -11.27 1.86
N SER A 194 -28.09 -12.56 1.76
CA SER A 194 -28.01 -13.47 2.92
C SER A 194 -26.66 -13.41 3.64
N GLY A 195 -25.73 -12.60 3.14
CA GLY A 195 -24.37 -12.47 3.64
C GLY A 195 -23.47 -13.65 3.27
N LYS A 196 -23.84 -14.44 2.27
CA LYS A 196 -22.97 -15.49 1.73
C LYS A 196 -22.02 -14.88 0.71
N ALA A 197 -20.76 -15.29 0.74
CA ALA A 197 -19.78 -14.84 -0.24
C ALA A 197 -20.19 -15.28 -1.66
N LEU A 198 -20.14 -14.34 -2.59
CA LEU A 198 -20.34 -14.59 -4.01
C LEU A 198 -19.05 -15.11 -4.65
N ASN A 199 -19.18 -15.74 -5.83
CA ASN A 199 -18.00 -16.04 -6.63
C ASN A 199 -17.36 -14.71 -7.07
N THR A 200 -16.07 -14.52 -6.78
CA THR A 200 -15.46 -13.18 -6.95
C THR A 200 -15.35 -12.72 -8.41
N SER A 201 -15.43 -13.64 -9.38
CA SER A 201 -15.43 -13.30 -10.79
C SER A 201 -16.77 -12.75 -11.30
N GLU A 202 -17.85 -12.96 -10.56
CA GLU A 202 -19.23 -12.56 -10.92
C GLU A 202 -19.66 -11.24 -10.27
N VAL A 203 -18.88 -10.74 -9.32
CA VAL A 203 -19.20 -9.54 -8.52
C VAL A 203 -18.95 -8.26 -9.31
N ASP A 204 -19.94 -7.37 -9.33
CA ASP A 204 -19.82 -6.03 -9.93
C ASP A 204 -19.39 -4.98 -8.89
N SER A 205 -18.29 -4.28 -9.16
CA SER A 205 -17.77 -3.18 -8.32
C SER A 205 -18.72 -2.00 -8.17
N ASN A 206 -19.72 -1.86 -9.05
CA ASN A 206 -20.68 -0.76 -9.03
C ASN A 206 -21.98 -1.12 -8.30
N ARG A 207 -22.03 -2.28 -7.64
CA ARG A 207 -23.19 -2.76 -6.89
C ARG A 207 -22.88 -2.92 -5.41
N GLU A 208 -23.92 -2.78 -4.59
CA GLU A 208 -23.86 -2.86 -3.12
C GLU A 208 -23.27 -4.17 -2.59
N GLU A 209 -23.42 -5.26 -3.35
CA GLU A 209 -22.79 -6.57 -3.08
C GLU A 209 -21.27 -6.49 -2.86
N SER A 210 -20.60 -5.48 -3.43
CA SER A 210 -19.14 -5.31 -3.35
C SER A 210 -18.69 -4.22 -2.37
N TRP A 211 -19.61 -3.44 -1.81
CA TRP A 211 -19.27 -2.23 -1.07
C TRP A 211 -19.12 -2.49 0.42
N PHE A 212 -18.09 -1.87 1.00
CA PHE A 212 -17.77 -1.96 2.41
C PHE A 212 -17.59 -0.59 3.05
N LYS A 213 -17.82 -0.54 4.36
CA LYS A 213 -17.37 0.51 5.27
C LYS A 213 -16.46 -0.09 6.35
N VAL A 214 -15.54 0.73 6.87
CA VAL A 214 -14.73 0.44 8.06
C VAL A 214 -15.36 1.13 9.27
N ILE A 215 -15.41 0.44 10.41
CA ILE A 215 -15.66 1.00 11.74
C ILE A 215 -14.48 0.69 12.65
#